data_AF-A0A3B6N3B2-F1
#
_entry.id   AF-A0A3B6N3B2-F1
#
_cell.length_a   1.000
_cell.length_b   1.000
_cell.length_c   1.000
_cell.angle_alpha   90.00
_cell.angle_beta   90.00
_cell.angle_gamma   90.00
#
_symmetry.space_group_name_H-M   'P 1'
#
loop_
_entity.id
_entity.type
_entity.pdbx_description
1 polymer ?
#
loop_
_entity_poly.entity_id
_entity_poly.type
_entity_poly.pdbx_seq_one_letter_code
_entity_poly.pdbx_strand_id
1 'polypeptide(L)'
;MTTVPGSPVWELVKKSKYFLIKQFGNSNTKVPFSKEPNNLYNVHSYKFLGLANSKTVAVQPSAGEDKAVVLSTTKTKKQNTPTKLQHKTLMRKEFRKMAKSVKN
;
A
#
# COMPACT_ATOMS: atom_id res chain seq x y z
N MET A 1 -10.24 6.59 -0.52
CA MET A 1 -10.55 5.20 -0.16
C MET A 1 -12.07 5.05 -0.15
N THR A 2 -12.58 3.83 -0.29
CA THR A 2 -14.03 3.61 -0.35
C THR A 2 -14.63 3.72 1.06
N THR A 3 -15.83 4.28 1.16
CA THR A 3 -16.63 4.35 2.40
C THR A 3 -17.45 3.08 2.63
N VAL A 4 -17.40 2.16 1.67
CA VAL A 4 -18.15 0.90 1.60
C VAL A 4 -17.31 -0.21 2.22
N PRO A 5 -17.90 -1.29 2.77
CA PRO A 5 -17.13 -2.43 3.24
C PRO A 5 -16.15 -2.96 2.17
N GLY A 6 -14.96 -3.38 2.61
CA GLY A 6 -13.87 -3.78 1.70
C GLY A 6 -14.18 -5.03 0.87
N SER A 7 -15.00 -5.95 1.39
CA SER A 7 -15.34 -7.21 0.72
C SER A 7 -16.09 -7.00 -0.62
N PRO A 8 -17.17 -6.20 -0.68
CA PRO A 8 -17.79 -5.81 -1.95
C PRO A 8 -16.82 -5.11 -2.91
N VAL A 9 -15.99 -4.21 -2.39
CA VAL A 9 -15.01 -3.47 -3.21
C VAL A 9 -14.00 -4.42 -3.84
N TRP A 10 -13.54 -5.43 -3.10
CA TRP A 10 -12.65 -6.47 -3.61
C TRP A 10 -13.27 -7.26 -4.75
N GLU A 11 -14.52 -7.69 -4.59
CA GLU A 11 -15.23 -8.43 -5.64
C GLU A 11 -15.29 -7.66 -6.96
N LEU A 12 -15.46 -6.34 -6.90
CA LEU A 12 -15.45 -5.47 -8.08
C LEU A 12 -14.06 -5.35 -8.70
N VAL A 13 -13.03 -5.11 -7.90
CA VAL A 13 -11.68 -4.76 -8.41
C VAL A 13 -10.78 -5.98 -8.66
N LYS A 14 -11.16 -7.17 -8.18
CA LYS A 14 -10.25 -8.34 -8.21
C LYS A 14 -9.90 -8.84 -9.61
N LYS A 15 -10.79 -8.61 -10.59
CA LYS A 15 -10.60 -9.06 -11.98
C LYS A 15 -10.12 -7.95 -12.91
N SER A 16 -10.55 -6.71 -12.66
CA SER A 16 -10.33 -5.56 -13.53
C SER A 16 -10.02 -4.33 -12.68
N LYS A 17 -8.74 -3.95 -12.63
CA LYS A 17 -8.30 -2.68 -12.05
C LYS A 17 -7.09 -2.15 -12.82
N TYR A 18 -6.95 -0.82 -12.88
CA TYR A 18 -5.87 -0.15 -13.62
C TYR A 18 -4.46 -0.57 -13.17
N PHE A 19 -4.27 -0.80 -11.87
CA PHE A 19 -2.98 -1.15 -11.30
C PHE A 19 -2.60 -2.64 -11.40
N LEU A 20 -3.49 -3.49 -11.93
CA LEU A 20 -3.26 -4.93 -12.05
C LEU A 20 -2.34 -5.23 -13.23
N ILE A 21 -1.25 -5.93 -12.95
CA ILE A 21 -0.31 -6.40 -13.96
C ILE A 21 -0.19 -7.90 -13.84
N LYS A 22 -0.45 -8.61 -14.93
CA LYS A 22 -0.29 -10.06 -14.99
C LYS A 22 1.01 -10.33 -15.73
N GLN A 23 2.03 -10.74 -14.99
CA GLN A 23 3.31 -11.14 -15.58
C GLN A 23 3.41 -12.66 -15.57
N PHE A 24 4.08 -13.20 -16.58
CA PHE A 24 4.42 -14.61 -16.61
C PHE A 24 5.54 -14.87 -15.59
N GLY A 25 5.37 -15.92 -14.77
CA GLY A 25 6.44 -16.41 -13.90
C GLY A 25 7.36 -17.39 -14.65
N ASN A 26 8.04 -18.25 -13.91
CA ASN A 26 8.64 -19.46 -14.49
C ASN A 26 7.49 -20.38 -14.93
N SER A 27 7.20 -20.45 -16.24
CA SER A 27 6.13 -21.23 -16.90
C SER A 27 4.82 -20.48 -17.20
N ASN A 28 3.76 -21.21 -17.60
CA ASN A 28 2.47 -20.71 -18.08
C ASN A 28 1.60 -20.02 -17.02
N THR A 29 2.01 -20.03 -15.76
CA THR A 29 1.25 -19.43 -14.66
C THR A 29 1.47 -17.92 -14.62
N LYS A 30 0.38 -17.16 -14.80
CA LYS A 30 0.38 -15.70 -14.67
C LYS A 30 0.29 -15.30 -13.20
N VAL A 31 1.30 -14.60 -12.69
CA VAL A 31 1.30 -14.05 -11.33
C VAL A 31 0.68 -12.65 -11.36
N PRO A 32 -0.37 -12.38 -10.57
CA PRO A 32 -1.01 -11.07 -10.53
C PRO A 32 -0.28 -10.15 -9.54
N PHE A 33 0.34 -9.11 -10.09
CA PHE A 33 0.97 -8.02 -9.36
C PHE A 33 0.09 -6.77 -9.34
N SER A 34 0.38 -5.87 -8.41
CA SER A 34 -0.36 -4.63 -8.20
C SER A 34 0.60 -3.46 -8.01
N LYS A 35 0.57 -2.47 -8.92
CA LYS A 35 1.33 -1.21 -8.80
C LYS A 35 0.61 -0.14 -7.98
N GLU A 36 -0.25 -0.56 -7.07
CA GLU A 36 -1.11 0.36 -6.33
C GLU A 36 -0.30 1.08 -5.25
N PRO A 37 -0.46 2.41 -5.10
CA PRO A 37 0.14 3.11 -3.97
C PRO A 37 -0.44 2.56 -2.65
N ASN A 38 0.43 2.32 -1.67
CA ASN A 38 0.11 1.68 -0.38
C ASN A 38 -0.11 0.16 -0.40
N ASN A 39 0.63 -0.55 -1.25
CA ASN A 39 0.78 -2.00 -1.18
C ASN A 39 2.23 -2.35 -0.82
N LEU A 40 2.45 -3.02 0.32
CA LEU A 40 3.80 -3.36 0.80
C LEU A 40 4.51 -4.42 -0.04
N TYR A 41 3.77 -5.38 -0.58
CA TYR A 41 4.34 -6.54 -1.28
C TYR A 41 4.15 -6.47 -2.80
N ASN A 42 3.45 -5.45 -3.31
CA ASN A 42 3.01 -5.36 -4.70
C ASN A 42 2.21 -6.59 -5.18
N VAL A 43 1.66 -7.37 -4.25
CA VAL A 43 0.86 -8.56 -4.55
C VAL A 43 -0.59 -8.15 -4.72
N HIS A 44 -1.24 -8.68 -5.76
CA HIS A 44 -2.66 -8.50 -5.95
C HIS A 44 -3.47 -9.45 -5.03
N SER A 45 -3.64 -9.03 -3.77
CA SER A 45 -4.43 -9.76 -2.77
C SER A 45 -5.27 -8.80 -1.94
N TYR A 46 -6.43 -9.26 -1.48
CA TYR A 46 -7.32 -8.50 -0.61
C TYR A 46 -6.57 -7.89 0.59
N LYS A 47 -5.66 -8.65 1.21
CA LYS A 47 -4.89 -8.23 2.39
C LYS A 47 -4.04 -6.97 2.15
N PHE A 48 -3.55 -6.78 0.92
CA PHE A 48 -2.58 -5.72 0.60
C PHE A 48 -3.16 -4.63 -0.31
N LEU A 49 -4.44 -4.70 -0.67
CA LEU A 49 -5.08 -3.64 -1.45
C LEU A 49 -5.32 -2.40 -0.60
N GLY A 50 -4.86 -1.25 -1.10
CA GLY A 50 -5.02 0.03 -0.44
C GLY A 50 -6.44 0.58 -0.55
N LEU A 51 -7.11 0.31 -1.68
CA LEU A 51 -8.45 0.81 -1.98
C LEU A 51 -9.57 0.12 -1.19
N ALA A 52 -9.39 -1.16 -0.87
CA ALA A 52 -10.40 -1.98 -0.20
C ALA A 52 -10.27 -1.94 1.34
N ASN A 53 -9.06 -1.75 1.86
CA ASN A 53 -8.82 -1.72 3.31
C ASN A 53 -8.80 -0.29 3.83
N SER A 54 -9.44 -0.07 4.99
CA SER A 54 -9.46 1.24 5.67
C SER A 54 -8.14 1.58 6.36
N LYS A 55 -7.35 0.56 6.71
CA LYS A 55 -6.04 0.66 7.36
C LYS A 55 -4.99 0.04 6.46
N THR A 56 -4.02 0.85 6.05
CA THR A 56 -2.97 0.48 5.11
C THR A 56 -1.67 1.15 5.53
N VAL A 57 -0.57 0.48 5.23
CA VAL A 57 0.78 0.93 5.53
C VAL A 57 1.59 0.89 4.25
N ALA A 58 2.41 1.91 4.03
CA ALA A 58 3.34 1.97 2.90
C ALA A 58 4.71 2.43 3.40
N VAL A 59 5.77 1.86 2.84
CA VAL A 59 7.14 2.28 3.09
C VAL A 59 7.73 2.68 1.75
N GLN A 60 8.17 3.93 1.64
CA GLN A 60 8.72 4.49 0.41
C GLN A 60 10.06 5.17 0.69
N PRO A 61 11.02 5.16 -0.25
CA PRO A 61 12.21 5.96 -0.14
C PRO A 61 11.85 7.46 -0.15
N SER A 62 12.63 8.27 0.56
CA SER A 62 12.52 9.73 0.46
C SER A 62 13.00 10.21 -0.91
N ALA A 63 12.28 11.14 -1.53
CA ALA A 63 12.56 11.61 -2.89
C ALA A 63 13.79 12.54 -3.01
N GLY A 64 14.40 12.96 -1.90
CA GLY A 64 15.48 13.95 -1.93
C GLY A 64 16.57 13.79 -0.86
N GLU A 65 16.54 12.72 -0.07
CA GLU A 65 17.56 12.49 0.97
C GLU A 65 18.02 11.04 0.94
N ASP A 66 19.32 10.85 0.77
CA ASP A 66 19.95 9.55 0.89
C ASP A 66 19.76 9.00 2.31
N LYS A 67 19.30 7.74 2.39
CA LYS A 67 19.06 6.99 3.65
C LYS A 67 17.85 7.44 4.47
N ALA A 68 16.94 8.26 3.92
CA ALA A 68 15.66 8.59 4.56
C ALA A 68 14.50 7.72 4.02
N VAL A 69 13.61 7.30 4.92
CA VAL A 69 12.45 6.45 4.59
C VAL A 69 11.16 7.16 5.02
N VAL A 70 10.15 7.16 4.16
CA VAL A 70 8.82 7.68 4.44
C VAL A 70 7.87 6.53 4.78
N LEU A 71 7.37 6.51 6.01
CA LEU A 71 6.28 5.63 6.41
C LEU A 71 4.95 6.38 6.21
N SER A 72 4.08 5.80 5.40
CA SER A 72 2.72 6.31 5.18
C SER A 72 1.71 5.38 5.82
N THR A 73 0.79 5.93 6.59
CA THR A 73 -0.36 5.21 7.16
C THR A 73 -1.65 5.92 6.79
N THR A 74 -2.76 5.20 6.75
CA THR A 74 -4.08 5.77 6.42
C THR A 74 -4.91 6.08 7.66
N LYS A 75 -5.57 7.23 7.64
CA LYS A 75 -6.43 7.71 8.72
C LYS A 75 -7.84 7.13 8.58
N THR A 76 -8.26 6.34 9.55
CA THR A 76 -9.60 5.71 9.58
C THR A 76 -10.76 6.70 9.58
N LYS A 77 -10.58 7.90 10.15
CA LYS A 77 -11.62 8.94 10.23
C LYS A 77 -11.72 9.83 8.98
N LYS A 78 -10.85 9.66 7.98
CA LYS A 78 -10.71 10.56 6.81
C LYS A 78 -10.83 9.82 5.47
N GLN A 79 -11.55 8.70 5.46
CA GLN A 79 -11.68 7.79 4.30
C GLN A 79 -12.33 8.47 3.09
N ASN A 80 -13.29 9.35 3.34
CA ASN A 80 -14.01 10.15 2.34
C ASN A 80 -13.20 11.37 1.81
N THR A 81 -12.06 11.69 2.43
CA THR A 81 -11.24 12.85 2.04
C THR A 81 -9.86 12.40 1.56
N PRO A 82 -9.69 12.08 0.26
CA PRO A 82 -8.45 11.49 -0.25
C PRO A 82 -7.22 12.36 0.00
N THR A 83 -7.34 13.68 -0.07
CA THR A 83 -6.24 14.62 0.16
C THR A 83 -5.66 14.55 1.58
N LYS A 84 -6.52 14.30 2.59
CA LYS A 84 -6.14 14.28 4.02
C LYS A 84 -6.00 12.87 4.59
N LEU A 85 -6.15 11.86 3.73
CA LEU A 85 -6.26 10.45 4.08
C LEU A 85 -4.97 9.88 4.64
N GLN A 86 -3.83 10.27 4.08
CA GLN A 86 -2.53 9.73 4.46
C GLN A 86 -1.90 10.57 5.58
N HIS A 87 -1.26 9.88 6.52
CA HIS A 87 -0.29 10.45 7.45
C HIS A 87 1.09 9.92 7.05
N LYS A 88 1.99 10.83 6.70
CA LYS A 88 3.35 10.50 6.28
C LYS A 88 4.33 10.95 7.36
N THR A 89 5.19 10.03 7.80
CA THR A 89 6.29 10.31 8.72
C THR A 89 7.60 10.04 8.01
N LEU A 90 8.50 11.02 8.05
CA LEU A 90 9.83 10.90 7.48
C LEU A 90 10.79 10.43 8.59
N MET A 91 11.44 9.29 8.35
CA MET A 91 12.43 8.71 9.25
C MET A 91 13.83 8.95 8.71
N ARG A 92 14.67 9.62 9.51
CA ARG A 92 16.09 9.92 9.22
C ARG A 92 17.06 9.20 10.16
N LYS A 93 16.60 8.18 10.87
CA LYS A 93 17.40 7.50 11.90
C LYS A 93 18.27 6.41 11.25
N GLU A 94 19.22 5.87 12.00
CA GLU A 94 19.95 4.66 11.60
C GLU A 94 18.98 3.50 11.34
N PHE A 95 19.34 2.62 10.40
CA PHE A 95 18.49 1.52 9.95
C PHE A 95 17.88 0.70 11.09
N ARG A 96 18.69 0.30 12.09
CA ARG A 96 18.20 -0.49 13.25
C ARG A 96 17.15 0.26 14.05
N LYS A 97 17.32 1.57 14.26
CA LYS A 97 16.37 2.43 14.98
C LYS A 97 15.08 2.61 14.19
N MET A 98 15.17 2.75 12.86
CA MET A 98 14.00 2.83 11.98
C MET A 98 13.21 1.53 11.96
N ALA A 99 13.87 0.39 11.75
CA ALA A 99 13.23 -0.92 11.73
C ALA A 99 12.52 -1.22 13.06
N LYS A 100 13.15 -0.88 14.19
CA LYS A 100 12.52 -1.01 15.52
C LYS A 100 11.28 -0.11 15.66
N SER A 101 11.31 1.11 15.12
CA SER A 101 10.18 2.04 15.14
C SER A 101 9.00 1.60 14.28
N VAL A 102 9.23 0.83 13.23
CA VAL A 102 8.15 0.28 12.37
C VAL A 102 7.54 -0.98 13.00
N LYS A 103 8.34 -1.74 13.77
CA LYS A 103 7.89 -2.97 14.44
C LYS A 103 6.98 -2.70 15.64
N ASN A 104 7.32 -1.67 16.43
CA ASN A 104 6.59 -1.29 17.66
C ASN A 104 5.24 -0.63 17.33
#